data_AF-A0A7C1UKL7-F1
#
_entry.id   AF-A0A7C1UKL7-F1
#
_cell.length_a   1.000
_cell.length_b   1.000
_cell.length_c   1.000
_cell.angle_alpha   90.00
_cell.angle_beta   90.00
_cell.angle_gamma   90.00
#
_symmetry.space_group_name_H-M   'P 1'
#
loop_
_entity.id
_entity.type
_entity.pdbx_description
1 polymer ?
#
loop_
_entity_poly.entity_id
_entity_poly.type
_entity_poly.pdbx_seq_one_letter_code
_entity_poly.pdbx_strand_id
1 'polypeptide(L)'
;MSSTVDGSAGGDPTTVPAVPEEDSPEQLLAGLPEIELLSPANGGGIRPLLQWEPTGAALYGVYVYAPDGSLYWAWRGREAEVYVGGAVRIDPERPGPSITEGMTWSVVAYDADLLPLASSAIIPIAP
;
A
#
# COMPACT_ATOMS: atom_id res chain seq x y z
N MET A 1 62.35 -9.00 37.35
CA MET A 1 61.21 -8.99 38.28
C MET A 1 59.96 -8.66 37.47
N SER A 2 58.99 -9.59 37.45
CA SER A 2 57.54 -9.47 37.18
C SER A 2 57.07 -8.67 35.93
N SER A 3 56.53 -9.29 34.86
CA SER A 3 55.19 -9.93 34.65
C SER A 3 54.10 -8.96 34.15
N THR A 4 53.38 -9.32 33.06
CA THR A 4 51.92 -9.14 32.74
C THR A 4 51.69 -9.35 31.22
N VAL A 5 51.18 -10.51 30.76
CA VAL A 5 49.78 -10.86 30.31
C VAL A 5 49.38 -10.23 28.96
N ASP A 6 49.27 -10.96 27.84
CA ASP A 6 48.19 -11.85 27.32
C ASP A 6 46.97 -11.11 26.72
N GLY A 7 46.57 -11.49 25.50
CA GLY A 7 45.16 -11.42 25.09
C GLY A 7 44.83 -10.86 23.69
N SER A 8 44.36 -11.77 22.84
CA SER A 8 43.29 -11.58 21.84
C SER A 8 43.60 -10.81 20.56
N ALA A 9 43.06 -11.17 19.39
CA ALA A 9 42.37 -12.34 18.88
C ALA A 9 42.24 -12.04 17.38
N GLY A 10 42.40 -13.04 16.52
CA GLY A 10 42.01 -12.91 15.12
C GLY A 10 40.51 -12.64 15.06
N GLY A 11 40.14 -11.52 14.46
CA GLY A 11 38.76 -11.24 14.07
C GLY A 11 38.71 -11.24 12.55
N ASP A 12 38.32 -12.38 11.97
CA ASP A 12 37.74 -12.41 10.63
C ASP A 12 36.67 -11.30 10.55
N PRO A 13 36.59 -10.52 9.44
CA PRO A 13 35.41 -9.71 9.24
C PRO A 13 34.23 -10.69 9.16
N THR A 14 33.39 -10.69 10.20
CA THR A 14 32.11 -11.39 10.16
C THR A 14 31.31 -10.73 9.05
N THR A 15 31.35 -11.33 7.86
CA THR A 15 30.37 -11.09 6.81
C THR A 15 29.02 -11.47 7.40
N VAL A 16 28.28 -10.46 7.83
CA VAL A 16 26.85 -10.61 8.07
C VAL A 16 26.27 -11.11 6.75
N PRO A 17 25.62 -12.29 6.67
CA PRO A 17 24.92 -12.66 5.46
C PRO A 17 23.89 -11.55 5.21
N ALA A 18 23.98 -10.91 4.03
CA ALA A 18 22.92 -10.03 3.57
C ALA A 18 21.63 -10.83 3.61
N VAL A 19 20.69 -10.40 4.45
CA VAL A 19 19.32 -10.92 4.42
C VAL A 19 18.83 -10.67 3.00
N PRO A 20 18.30 -11.68 2.27
CA PRO A 20 17.77 -11.45 0.94
C PRO A 20 16.70 -10.36 1.05
N GLU A 21 16.86 -9.26 0.31
CA GLU A 21 15.88 -8.16 0.21
C GLU A 21 14.62 -8.59 -0.57
N GLU A 22 14.27 -9.88 -0.55
CA GLU A 22 13.28 -10.52 -1.41
C GLU A 22 11.82 -10.37 -0.92
N ASP A 23 11.61 -9.74 0.25
CA ASP A 23 10.28 -9.61 0.87
C ASP A 23 9.83 -8.13 0.96
N SER A 24 10.27 -7.30 0.02
CA SER A 24 9.76 -5.92 -0.09
C SER A 24 8.37 -5.95 -0.73
N PRO A 25 7.34 -5.29 -0.15
CA PRO A 25 5.97 -5.32 -0.68
C PRO A 25 5.87 -4.80 -2.12
N GLU A 26 6.79 -3.93 -2.54
CA GLU A 26 6.91 -3.46 -3.92
C GLU A 26 7.38 -4.57 -4.88
N GLN A 27 8.28 -5.45 -4.46
CA GLN A 27 8.72 -6.59 -5.27
C GLN A 27 7.62 -7.65 -5.38
N LEU A 28 6.81 -7.82 -4.33
CA LEU A 28 5.66 -8.74 -4.35
C LEU A 28 4.60 -8.33 -5.39
N LEU A 29 4.48 -7.03 -5.66
CA LEU A 29 3.54 -6.50 -6.65
C LEU A 29 4.14 -6.36 -8.06
N ALA A 30 5.47 -6.46 -8.18
CA ALA A 30 6.16 -6.31 -9.45
C ALA A 30 5.80 -7.44 -10.43
N GLY A 31 5.40 -7.07 -11.65
CA GLY A 31 5.05 -8.03 -12.70
C GLY A 31 3.64 -8.62 -12.60
N LEU A 32 2.82 -8.17 -11.64
CA LEU A 32 1.41 -8.51 -11.60
C LEU A 32 0.64 -7.83 -12.76
N PRO A 33 -0.44 -8.45 -13.25
CA PRO A 33 -1.42 -7.79 -14.12
C PRO A 33 -1.89 -6.44 -13.54
N GLU A 34 -2.12 -5.47 -14.43
CA GLU A 34 -2.58 -4.15 -14.03
C GLU A 34 -4.11 -4.11 -13.85
N ILE A 35 -4.58 -3.44 -12.79
CA ILE A 35 -5.99 -3.10 -12.59
C ILE A 35 -6.25 -1.69 -13.15
N GLU A 36 -7.22 -1.56 -14.04
CA GLU A 36 -7.66 -0.25 -14.54
C GLU A 36 -8.49 0.48 -13.47
N LEU A 37 -8.11 1.74 -13.20
CA LEU A 37 -8.84 2.62 -12.30
C LEU A 37 -9.79 3.52 -13.09
N LEU A 38 -11.06 3.51 -12.70
CA LEU A 38 -12.14 4.18 -13.42
C LEU A 38 -12.46 5.58 -12.87
N SER A 39 -12.11 5.83 -11.61
CA SER A 39 -12.36 7.13 -10.99
C SER A 39 -11.44 8.22 -11.57
N PRO A 40 -11.98 9.41 -11.88
CA PRO A 40 -11.16 10.54 -12.30
C PRO A 40 -10.24 10.99 -11.16
N ALA A 41 -9.09 11.56 -11.52
CA ALA A 41 -8.12 12.05 -10.54
C ALA A 41 -8.63 13.24 -9.71
N ASN A 42 -9.67 13.96 -10.14
CA ASN A 42 -10.16 15.17 -9.46
C ASN A 42 -11.71 15.29 -9.58
N GLY A 43 -12.32 16.10 -8.70
CA GLY A 43 -13.72 16.54 -8.82
C GLY A 43 -14.77 15.67 -8.16
N GLY A 44 -14.38 14.71 -7.32
CA GLY A 44 -15.30 13.82 -6.59
C GLY A 44 -15.68 14.30 -5.18
N GLY A 45 -15.23 15.49 -4.78
CA GLY A 45 -15.35 16.04 -3.44
C GLY A 45 -14.37 15.41 -2.43
N ILE A 46 -14.49 15.81 -1.16
CA ILE A 46 -13.60 15.34 -0.08
C ILE A 46 -13.73 13.84 0.25
N ARG A 47 -14.77 13.17 -0.27
CA ARG A 47 -15.05 11.73 -0.08
C ARG A 47 -15.50 11.13 -1.41
N PRO A 48 -14.62 11.08 -2.42
CA PRO A 48 -14.97 10.63 -3.76
C PRO A 48 -15.32 9.13 -3.75
N LEU A 49 -16.07 8.71 -4.77
CA LEU A 49 -16.24 7.29 -5.08
C LEU A 49 -15.00 6.81 -5.82
N LEU A 50 -14.39 5.74 -5.32
CA LEU A 50 -13.27 5.03 -5.93
C LEU A 50 -13.81 3.81 -6.66
N GLN A 51 -13.52 3.67 -7.95
CA GLN A 51 -14.00 2.60 -8.82
C GLN A 51 -12.86 2.03 -9.65
N TRP A 52 -12.90 0.72 -9.90
CA TRP A 52 -11.92 0.00 -10.70
C TRP A 52 -12.57 -1.14 -11.48
N GLU A 53 -11.89 -1.62 -12.51
CA GLU A 53 -12.36 -2.77 -13.29
C GLU A 53 -12.32 -4.06 -12.43
N PRO A 54 -13.42 -4.81 -12.34
CA PRO A 54 -13.44 -6.07 -11.62
C PRO A 54 -12.52 -7.12 -12.27
N THR A 55 -11.68 -7.77 -11.45
CA THR A 55 -10.74 -8.80 -11.90
C THR A 55 -11.18 -10.23 -11.57
N GLY A 56 -12.33 -10.41 -10.90
CA GLY A 56 -12.78 -11.71 -10.39
C GLY A 56 -12.06 -12.16 -9.11
N ALA A 57 -11.35 -11.25 -8.44
CA ALA A 57 -10.66 -11.50 -7.18
C ALA A 57 -11.62 -11.89 -6.04
N ALA A 58 -11.09 -12.58 -5.04
CA ALA A 58 -11.84 -12.91 -3.83
C ALA A 58 -12.00 -11.68 -2.89
N LEU A 59 -11.05 -10.75 -2.96
CA LEU A 59 -11.00 -9.54 -2.17
C LEU A 59 -10.19 -8.45 -2.90
N TYR A 60 -10.55 -7.19 -2.68
CA TYR A 60 -9.74 -6.02 -3.04
C TYR A 60 -9.25 -5.32 -1.78
N GLY A 61 -8.03 -4.79 -1.84
CA GLY A 61 -7.50 -3.79 -0.91
C GLY A 61 -7.38 -2.46 -1.63
N VAL A 62 -7.98 -1.41 -1.06
CA VAL A 62 -7.87 -0.04 -1.55
C VAL A 62 -7.00 0.73 -0.56
N TYR A 63 -6.01 1.44 -1.07
CA TYR A 63 -5.03 2.17 -0.27
C TYR A 63 -4.97 3.62 -0.74
N VAL A 64 -5.13 4.55 0.19
CA VAL A 64 -4.95 5.99 -0.03
C VAL A 64 -3.73 6.43 0.75
N TYR A 65 -2.86 7.17 0.09
CA TYR A 65 -1.61 7.67 0.63
C TYR A 65 -1.67 9.19 0.81
N ALA A 66 -1.10 9.66 1.91
CA ALA A 66 -0.89 11.08 2.17
C ALA A 66 0.17 11.66 1.22
N PRO A 67 0.29 12.99 1.10
CA PRO A 67 1.27 13.63 0.22
C PRO A 67 2.74 13.27 0.53
N ASP A 68 3.04 12.78 1.73
CA ASP A 68 4.36 12.28 2.12
C ASP A 68 4.59 10.80 1.74
N GLY A 69 3.63 10.17 1.06
CA GLY A 69 3.65 8.77 0.66
C GLY A 69 3.23 7.79 1.76
N SER A 70 2.94 8.25 2.98
CA SER A 70 2.50 7.36 4.06
C SER A 70 1.07 6.87 3.84
N LEU A 71 0.76 5.65 4.29
CA LEU A 71 -0.60 5.11 4.22
C LEU A 71 -1.53 5.95 5.11
N TYR A 72 -2.49 6.64 4.48
CA TYR A 72 -3.47 7.48 5.15
C TYR A 72 -4.74 6.70 5.51
N TRP A 73 -5.26 5.93 4.56
CA TRP A 73 -6.49 5.16 4.72
C TRP A 73 -6.43 3.87 3.90
N ALA A 74 -7.03 2.81 4.43
CA ALA A 74 -7.16 1.56 3.74
C ALA A 74 -8.56 0.97 3.94
N TRP A 75 -9.00 0.23 2.92
CA TRP A 75 -10.23 -0.54 2.96
C TRP A 75 -10.04 -1.90 2.32
N ARG A 76 -10.83 -2.88 2.77
CA ARG A 76 -10.88 -4.22 2.17
C ARG A 76 -12.32 -4.65 2.01
N GLY A 77 -12.64 -5.23 0.86
CA GLY A 77 -13.97 -5.78 0.58
C GLY A 77 -14.03 -6.44 -0.79
N ARG A 78 -15.23 -6.83 -1.20
CA ARG A 78 -15.46 -7.63 -2.42
C ARG A 78 -16.02 -6.79 -3.57
N GLU A 79 -16.57 -5.64 -3.22
CA GLU A 79 -17.09 -4.64 -4.12
C GLU A 79 -15.96 -4.08 -4.97
N ALA A 80 -16.25 -3.73 -6.23
CA ALA A 80 -15.32 -3.05 -7.13
C ALA A 80 -15.41 -1.51 -7.03
N GLU A 81 -16.04 -1.03 -5.96
CA GLU A 81 -16.17 0.39 -5.66
C GLU A 81 -16.26 0.63 -4.15
N VAL A 82 -15.78 1.79 -3.72
CA VAL A 82 -15.88 2.22 -2.32
C VAL A 82 -15.81 3.75 -2.23
N TYR A 83 -16.56 4.37 -1.32
CA TYR A 83 -16.33 5.78 -1.00
C TYR A 83 -15.14 5.92 -0.07
N VAL A 84 -14.39 7.01 -0.17
CA VAL A 84 -13.39 7.33 0.86
C VAL A 84 -14.09 7.47 2.22
N GLY A 85 -13.72 6.59 3.15
CA GLY A 85 -14.36 6.43 4.46
C GLY A 85 -15.28 5.21 4.60
N GLY A 86 -15.56 4.45 3.53
CA GLY A 86 -16.21 3.14 3.59
C GLY A 86 -17.24 2.87 2.48
N ALA A 87 -17.96 1.75 2.61
CA ALA A 87 -18.89 1.27 1.58
C ALA A 87 -20.13 2.17 1.34
N VAL A 88 -20.44 3.07 2.28
CA VAL A 88 -21.57 3.99 2.16
C VAL A 88 -21.03 5.42 2.07
N ARG A 89 -21.66 6.24 1.23
CA ARG A 89 -21.37 7.67 1.19
C ARG A 89 -21.66 8.30 2.55
N ILE A 90 -20.62 8.76 3.22
CA ILE A 90 -20.72 9.46 4.49
C ILE A 90 -20.98 10.95 4.23
N ASP A 91 -21.83 11.56 5.06
CA ASP A 91 -22.07 13.01 5.06
C ASP A 91 -20.74 13.79 5.18
N PRO A 92 -20.51 14.83 4.35
CA PRO A 92 -19.26 15.59 4.39
C PRO A 92 -18.98 16.26 5.74
N GLU A 93 -19.99 16.58 6.53
CA GLU A 93 -19.83 17.19 7.87
C GLU A 93 -19.48 16.16 8.95
N ARG A 94 -19.65 14.86 8.66
CA ARG A 94 -19.30 13.80 9.61
C ARG A 94 -17.77 13.58 9.63
N PRO A 95 -17.16 13.46 10.83
CA PRO A 95 -15.74 13.10 10.94
C PRO A 95 -15.41 11.77 10.27
N GLY A 96 -14.24 11.68 9.66
CA GLY A 96 -13.73 10.47 9.01
C GLY A 96 -12.72 10.77 7.91
N PRO A 97 -12.15 9.74 7.24
CA PRO A 97 -11.13 9.89 6.21
C PRO A 97 -11.56 10.83 5.07
N SER A 98 -10.73 11.77 4.64
CA SER A 98 -11.07 12.72 3.59
C SER A 98 -9.87 12.98 2.68
N ILE A 99 -10.15 13.25 1.41
CA ILE A 99 -9.12 13.58 0.41
C ILE A 99 -8.76 15.06 0.47
N THR A 100 -7.47 15.35 0.33
CA THR A 100 -6.92 16.68 0.11
C THR A 100 -5.97 16.65 -1.10
N GLU A 101 -5.62 17.83 -1.61
CA GLU A 101 -4.58 18.00 -2.63
C GLU A 101 -3.30 17.21 -2.31
N GLY A 102 -2.73 16.57 -3.33
CA GLY A 102 -1.48 15.82 -3.25
C GLY A 102 -1.59 14.37 -2.77
N MET A 103 -2.80 13.88 -2.44
CA MET A 103 -3.00 12.47 -2.11
C MET A 103 -2.96 11.58 -3.36
N THR A 104 -2.64 10.31 -3.15
CA THR A 104 -2.65 9.27 -4.20
C THR A 104 -3.37 8.02 -3.71
N TRP A 105 -3.72 7.13 -4.62
CA TRP A 105 -4.37 5.87 -4.27
C TRP A 105 -4.05 4.74 -5.24
N SER A 106 -4.25 3.51 -4.78
CA SER A 106 -4.14 2.30 -5.59
C SER A 106 -5.07 1.19 -5.09
N VAL A 107 -5.23 0.17 -5.92
CA VAL A 107 -6.00 -1.04 -5.64
C VAL A 107 -5.12 -2.27 -5.83
N VAL A 108 -5.25 -3.25 -4.94
CA VAL A 108 -4.66 -4.57 -5.08
C VAL A 108 -5.77 -5.62 -5.01
N ALA A 109 -5.79 -6.54 -5.96
CA ALA A 109 -6.66 -7.69 -5.99
C ALA A 109 -5.99 -8.88 -5.31
N TYR A 110 -6.74 -9.63 -4.52
CA TYR A 110 -6.25 -10.80 -3.78
C TYR A 110 -7.08 -12.05 -4.07
N ASP A 111 -6.44 -13.21 -4.04
CA ASP A 111 -7.11 -14.50 -4.02
C ASP A 111 -7.68 -14.85 -2.64
N ALA A 112 -8.22 -16.06 -2.50
CA ALA A 112 -8.81 -16.54 -1.26
C ALA A 112 -7.79 -16.74 -0.12
N ASP A 113 -6.50 -16.88 -0.45
CA ASP A 113 -5.39 -17.05 0.48
C ASP A 113 -4.68 -15.72 0.80
N LEU A 114 -5.25 -14.60 0.31
CA LEU A 114 -4.73 -13.23 0.45
C LEU A 114 -3.41 -13.00 -0.30
N LEU A 115 -3.12 -13.79 -1.33
CA LEU A 115 -2.00 -13.54 -2.22
C LEU A 115 -2.42 -12.55 -3.32
N PRO A 116 -1.57 -11.56 -3.65
CA PRO A 116 -1.90 -10.56 -4.65
C PRO A 116 -1.94 -11.17 -6.06
N LEU A 117 -3.01 -10.89 -6.79
CA LEU A 117 -3.25 -11.36 -8.16
C LEU A 117 -3.05 -10.28 -9.22
N ALA A 118 -3.33 -9.03 -8.87
CA ALA A 118 -3.23 -7.87 -9.74
C ALA A 118 -3.10 -6.59 -8.89
N SER A 119 -2.54 -5.54 -9.45
CA SER A 119 -2.47 -4.23 -8.80
C SER A 119 -2.62 -3.09 -9.80
N SER A 120 -3.22 -1.98 -9.39
CA SER A 120 -3.21 -0.76 -10.21
C SER A 120 -1.89 0.00 -10.07
N ALA A 121 -1.64 0.92 -10.99
CA ALA A 121 -0.74 2.04 -10.73
C ALA A 121 -1.22 2.85 -9.50
N ILE A 122 -0.27 3.55 -8.86
CA ILE A 122 -0.59 4.58 -7.85
C ILE A 122 -0.89 5.87 -8.62
N ILE A 123 -2.12 6.36 -8.53
CA ILE A 123 -2.56 7.55 -9.27
C ILE A 123 -2.98 8.67 -8.31
N PRO A 124 -2.90 9.96 -8.73
CA PRO A 124 -3.36 11.07 -7.92
C PRO A 124 -4.87 11.02 -7.66
N ILE A 125 -5.27 11.58 -6.52
CA ILE A 125 -6.65 11.87 -6.19
C ILE A 125 -6.77 13.22 -5.48
N ALA A 126 -7.70 14.04 -5.95
CA ALA A 126 -8.02 15.33 -5.36
C ALA A 126 -9.55 15.53 -5.27
N PRO A 127 -10.00 16.47 -4.42
CA PRO A 127 -11.41 16.82 -4.29
C PRO A 127 -12.08 17.27 -5.60
#